data_AF-A0A922VUH7-F1
#
_entry.id   AF-A0A922VUH7-F1
#
_cell.length_a   1.000
_cell.length_b   1.000
_cell.length_c   1.000
_cell.angle_alpha   90.00
_cell.angle_beta   90.00
_cell.angle_gamma   90.00
#
_symmetry.space_group_name_H-M   'P 1'
#
loop_
_entity.id
_entity.type
_entity.pdbx_description
1 polymer ?
#
loop_
_entity_poly.entity_id
_entity_poly.type
_entity_poly.pdbx_seq_one_letter_code
_entity_poly.pdbx_strand_id
1 'polypeptide(L)'
;MFRLRERLKQVQRPITVDEKRWGFSAKNGYRKETVGSGFLIFEIQSRLPGQLKSTWLETEERRMEDMVGDIFATMQAATPLLEAERLAEEDREARRREDEARRREEERQRKIADNRLRRFGQLADQWDRIGRMRAFLAEVKVLPYGPDAMVEGRRLADWIAWLEARIEARDPLRAGSRAIFEDLATVTEWWHQP
;
A
#
# COMPACT_ATOMS: atom_id res chain seq x y z
N MET A 1 -12.88 29.98 5.49
CA MET A 1 -13.29 31.15 4.67
C MET A 1 -14.79 31.34 4.85
N PHE A 2 -15.27 32.57 5.05
CA PHE A 2 -16.70 32.86 5.15
C PHE A 2 -17.15 33.70 3.96
N ARG A 3 -18.44 33.66 3.66
CA ARG A 3 -19.08 34.39 2.56
C ARG A 3 -20.35 35.06 3.07
N LEU A 4 -20.50 36.35 2.77
CA LEU A 4 -21.74 37.09 2.93
C LEU A 4 -22.26 37.45 1.54
N ARG A 5 -23.51 37.14 1.24
CA ARG A 5 -24.13 37.45 -0.06
C ARG A 5 -25.59 37.85 0.10
N GLU A 6 -26.10 38.64 -0.84
CA GLU A 6 -27.53 38.91 -0.90
C GLU A 6 -28.29 37.66 -1.40
N ARG A 7 -29.44 37.39 -0.78
CA ARG A 7 -30.40 36.42 -1.26
C ARG A 7 -31.08 36.98 -2.50
N LEU A 8 -31.09 36.17 -3.54
CA LEU A 8 -31.75 36.50 -4.80
C LEU A 8 -33.16 35.91 -4.83
N LYS A 9 -34.13 36.67 -5.34
CA LYS A 9 -35.49 36.20 -5.60
C LYS A 9 -35.78 36.28 -7.09
N GLN A 10 -36.54 35.33 -7.60
CA GLN A 10 -37.07 35.40 -8.97
C GLN A 10 -38.38 36.19 -8.95
N VAL A 11 -38.44 37.21 -9.81
CA VAL A 11 -39.66 37.98 -10.05
C VAL A 11 -40.08 37.85 -11.51
N GLN A 12 -41.38 37.86 -11.75
CA GLN A 12 -41.93 37.89 -13.10
C GLN A 12 -42.13 39.35 -13.51
N ARG A 13 -41.37 39.80 -14.51
CA ARG A 13 -41.52 41.12 -15.11
C ARG A 13 -42.30 40.99 -16.42
N PRO A 14 -43.29 41.86 -16.71
CA PRO A 14 -43.92 41.87 -18.03
C PRO A 14 -42.90 42.15 -19.14
N ILE A 15 -43.10 41.51 -20.30
CA ILE A 15 -42.19 41.62 -21.46
C ILE A 15 -42.37 42.98 -22.14
N THR A 16 -41.27 43.67 -22.43
CA THR A 16 -41.29 44.97 -23.12
C THR A 16 -41.67 44.85 -24.60
N VAL A 17 -42.08 45.96 -25.21
CA VAL A 17 -42.56 45.97 -26.61
C VAL A 17 -41.47 45.50 -27.59
N ASP A 18 -40.20 45.85 -27.33
CA ASP A 18 -39.07 45.43 -28.16
C ASP A 18 -38.69 43.95 -27.94
N GLU A 19 -38.78 43.45 -26.71
CA GLU A 19 -38.53 42.04 -26.39
C GLU A 19 -39.59 41.10 -26.98
N LYS A 20 -40.83 41.58 -27.19
CA LYS A 20 -41.88 40.84 -27.91
C LYS A 20 -41.56 40.60 -29.38
N ARG A 21 -40.75 41.46 -30.01
CA ARG A 21 -40.44 41.38 -31.45
C ARG A 21 -39.46 40.26 -31.81
N TRP A 22 -38.61 39.82 -30.88
CA TRP A 22 -37.43 39.00 -31.21
C TRP A 22 -37.27 37.70 -30.40
N GLY A 23 -38.23 37.29 -29.54
CA GLY A 23 -37.96 36.26 -28.53
C GLY A 23 -39.02 35.17 -28.28
N PHE A 24 -38.53 33.94 -28.07
CA PHE A 24 -39.23 32.73 -27.59
C PHE A 24 -40.08 32.93 -26.31
N SER A 25 -39.83 34.01 -25.56
CA SER A 25 -40.53 34.37 -24.31
C SER A 25 -41.93 34.96 -24.53
N ALA A 26 -42.30 35.34 -25.77
CA ALA A 26 -43.58 35.98 -26.07
C ALA A 26 -44.82 35.15 -25.68
N LYS A 27 -44.70 33.81 -25.59
CA LYS A 27 -45.80 32.90 -25.25
C LYS A 27 -46.29 32.99 -23.80
N ASN A 28 -45.44 33.41 -22.85
CA ASN A 28 -45.80 33.44 -21.42
C ASN A 28 -46.19 34.85 -20.92
N GLY A 29 -45.96 35.91 -21.71
CA GLY A 29 -46.30 37.29 -21.35
C GLY A 29 -45.40 37.94 -20.28
N TYR A 30 -44.54 37.17 -19.62
CA TYR A 30 -43.58 37.63 -18.62
C TYR A 30 -42.18 37.05 -18.87
N ARG A 31 -41.16 37.75 -18.36
CA ARG A 31 -39.78 37.32 -18.25
C ARG A 31 -39.46 37.08 -16.77
N LYS A 32 -38.80 35.96 -16.45
CA LYS A 32 -38.27 35.73 -15.11
C LYS A 32 -36.95 36.49 -14.99
N GLU A 33 -36.87 37.37 -14.00
CA GLU A 33 -35.68 38.16 -13.69
C GLU A 33 -35.25 37.85 -12.25
N THR A 34 -33.94 37.78 -12.03
CA THR A 34 -33.38 37.53 -10.71
C THR A 34 -33.01 38.88 -10.10
N VAL A 35 -33.69 39.24 -9.02
CA VAL A 35 -33.48 40.52 -8.33
C VAL A 35 -33.03 40.28 -6.89
N GLY A 36 -32.28 41.24 -6.34
CA GLY A 36 -31.95 41.27 -4.91
C GLY A 36 -33.23 41.26 -4.07
N SER A 37 -33.27 40.39 -3.07
CA SER A 37 -34.42 40.28 -2.17
C SER A 37 -34.34 41.24 -0.98
N GLY A 38 -33.20 41.90 -0.77
CA GLY A 38 -32.93 42.75 0.39
C GLY A 38 -32.56 41.98 1.67
N PHE A 39 -32.40 40.66 1.60
CA PHE A 39 -32.03 39.78 2.72
C PHE A 39 -30.65 39.19 2.51
N LEU A 40 -29.86 39.05 3.57
CA LEU A 40 -28.50 38.50 3.50
C LEU A 40 -28.45 37.00 3.81
N ILE A 41 -27.41 36.34 3.29
CA ILE A 41 -27.01 34.96 3.59
C ILE A 41 -25.56 34.98 4.03
N PHE A 42 -25.29 34.50 5.24
CA PHE A 42 -23.94 34.24 5.74
C PHE A 42 -23.65 32.73 5.67
N GLU A 43 -22.47 32.37 5.17
CA GLU A 43 -22.06 30.98 5.00
C GLU A 43 -20.60 30.80 5.42
N ILE A 44 -20.35 29.81 6.27
CA ILE A 44 -19.00 29.32 6.56
C ILE A 44 -18.67 28.25 5.53
N GLN A 45 -17.71 28.54 4.65
CA GLN A 45 -17.34 27.66 3.55
C GLN A 45 -16.34 26.57 3.96
N SER A 46 -15.65 26.75 5.09
CA SER A 46 -14.81 25.71 5.66
C SER A 46 -15.67 24.58 6.21
N ARG A 47 -15.16 23.35 6.11
CA ARG A 47 -15.79 22.19 6.73
C ARG A 47 -15.93 22.43 8.24
N LEU A 48 -17.15 22.38 8.72
CA LEU A 48 -17.47 22.34 10.14
C LEU A 48 -17.81 20.90 10.55
N PRO A 49 -17.62 20.55 11.84
CA PRO A 49 -18.15 19.32 12.40
C PRO A 49 -19.64 19.18 12.09
N GLY A 50 -20.10 17.98 11.74
CA GLY A 50 -21.43 17.76 11.13
C GLY A 50 -22.63 18.17 11.99
N GLN A 51 -22.42 18.41 13.29
CA GLN A 51 -23.42 18.91 14.23
C GLN A 51 -23.56 20.43 14.26
N LEU A 52 -22.70 21.17 13.56
CA LEU A 52 -22.72 22.63 13.52
C LEU A 52 -23.32 23.17 12.23
N LYS A 53 -24.14 24.20 12.38
CA LYS A 53 -24.74 24.93 11.26
C LYS A 53 -23.66 25.72 10.51
N SER A 54 -23.71 25.71 9.18
CA SER A 54 -22.77 26.48 8.34
C SER A 54 -23.41 27.67 7.62
N THR A 55 -24.75 27.79 7.64
CA THR A 55 -25.48 28.80 6.84
C THR A 55 -26.52 29.53 7.68
N TRP A 56 -26.59 30.85 7.57
CA TRP A 56 -27.58 31.72 8.20
C TRP A 56 -28.27 32.57 7.14
N LEU A 57 -29.58 32.69 7.26
CA LEU A 57 -30.46 33.32 6.28
C LEU A 57 -31.26 34.40 6.99
N GLU A 58 -31.09 35.65 6.57
CA GLU A 58 -31.91 36.76 7.05
C GLU A 58 -33.36 36.62 6.57
N THR A 59 -34.29 36.93 7.46
CA THR A 59 -35.74 36.92 7.19
C THR A 59 -36.36 38.22 7.71
N GLU A 60 -37.65 38.44 7.42
CA GLU A 60 -38.39 39.59 7.93
C GLU A 60 -38.44 39.62 9.47
N GLU A 61 -38.43 38.45 10.10
CA GLU A 61 -38.53 38.27 11.55
C GLU A 61 -37.17 38.30 12.27
N ARG A 62 -36.08 38.02 11.56
CA ARG A 62 -34.75 37.89 12.17
C ARG A 62 -33.68 38.50 11.26
N ARG A 63 -33.08 39.60 11.74
CA ARG A 63 -32.05 40.35 11.02
C ARG A 63 -30.69 39.66 11.12
N MET A 64 -29.76 40.03 10.24
CA MET A 64 -28.41 39.44 10.23
C MET A 64 -27.64 39.82 11.50
N GLU A 65 -27.84 41.03 12.00
CA GLU A 65 -27.26 41.55 13.25
C GLU A 65 -27.66 40.68 14.45
N ASP A 66 -28.91 40.21 14.49
CA ASP A 66 -29.43 39.32 15.55
C ASP A 66 -28.81 37.90 15.48
N MET A 67 -28.19 37.54 14.36
CA MET A 67 -27.55 36.23 14.16
C MET A 67 -26.05 36.26 14.45
N VAL A 68 -25.42 37.43 14.61
CA VAL A 68 -23.97 37.54 14.83
C VAL A 68 -23.51 36.75 16.06
N GLY A 69 -24.28 36.81 17.16
CA GLY A 69 -23.97 36.04 18.37
C GLY A 69 -24.01 34.52 18.15
N ASP A 70 -24.99 34.04 17.39
CA ASP A 70 -25.14 32.62 17.03
C ASP A 70 -24.02 32.14 16.09
N ILE A 71 -23.66 32.97 15.09
CA ILE A 71 -22.53 32.73 14.19
C ILE A 71 -21.24 32.60 15.00
N PHE A 72 -20.99 33.52 15.94
CA PHE A 72 -19.79 33.49 16.77
C PHE A 72 -19.77 32.30 17.74
N ALA A 73 -20.90 31.99 18.38
CA ALA A 73 -21.04 30.81 19.24
C ALA A 73 -20.76 29.52 18.46
N THR A 74 -21.23 29.42 17.23
CA THR A 74 -20.97 28.27 16.35
C THR A 74 -19.48 28.16 16.01
N MET A 75 -18.81 29.28 15.71
CA MET A 75 -17.36 29.29 15.48
C MET A 75 -16.57 28.86 16.72
N GLN A 76 -16.96 29.34 17.91
CA GLN A 76 -16.33 28.94 19.17
C GLN A 76 -16.54 27.45 19.48
N ALA A 77 -17.73 26.92 19.23
CA ALA A 77 -18.03 25.50 19.40
C ALA A 77 -17.26 24.61 18.40
N ALA A 78 -16.95 25.14 17.20
CA ALA A 78 -16.24 24.39 16.17
C ALA A 78 -14.78 24.11 16.53
N THR A 79 -14.10 25.05 17.19
CA THR A 79 -12.66 24.95 17.50
C THR A 79 -12.27 23.66 18.23
N PRO A 80 -12.82 23.33 19.42
CA PRO A 80 -12.43 22.11 20.13
C PRO A 80 -12.80 20.82 19.38
N LEU A 81 -13.88 20.86 18.59
CA LEU A 81 -14.32 19.71 17.79
C LEU A 81 -13.38 19.44 16.62
N LEU A 82 -12.93 20.49 15.93
CA LEU A 82 -11.95 20.38 14.84
C LEU A 82 -10.59 19.92 15.37
N GLU A 83 -10.18 20.40 16.55
CA GLU A 83 -8.96 19.92 17.21
C GLU A 83 -9.05 18.43 17.58
N ALA A 84 -10.18 18.00 18.13
CA ALA A 84 -10.41 16.59 18.47
C ALA A 84 -10.44 15.70 17.21
N GLU A 85 -11.09 16.13 16.13
CA GLU A 85 -11.08 15.41 14.85
C GLU A 85 -9.68 15.30 14.28
N ARG A 86 -8.88 16.38 14.31
CA ARG A 86 -7.49 16.38 13.86
C ARG A 86 -6.65 15.37 14.63
N LEU A 87 -6.72 15.42 15.97
CA LEU A 87 -5.97 14.49 16.82
C LEU A 87 -6.39 13.04 16.57
N ALA A 88 -7.69 12.78 16.40
CA ALA A 88 -8.19 11.44 16.11
C ALA A 88 -7.79 10.93 14.72
N GLU A 89 -7.64 11.79 13.72
CA GLU A 89 -7.08 11.41 12.41
C GLU A 89 -5.59 11.13 12.51
N GLU A 90 -4.82 11.98 13.21
CA GLU A 90 -3.38 11.79 13.44
C GLU A 90 -3.11 10.46 14.17
N ASP A 91 -3.86 10.14 15.21
CA ASP A 91 -3.77 8.85 15.92
C ASP A 91 -4.12 7.68 15.00
N ARG A 92 -5.15 7.80 14.17
CA ARG A 92 -5.54 6.74 13.22
C ARG A 92 -4.48 6.56 12.13
N GLU A 93 -3.90 7.64 11.63
CA GLU A 93 -2.79 7.59 10.68
C GLU A 93 -1.54 6.97 11.31
N ALA A 94 -1.18 7.35 12.54
CA ALA A 94 -0.05 6.78 13.26
C ALA A 94 -0.22 5.27 13.42
N ARG A 95 -1.38 4.82 13.91
CA ARG A 95 -1.71 3.40 14.05
C ARG A 95 -1.68 2.65 12.72
N ARG A 96 -2.22 3.23 11.65
CA ARG A 96 -2.16 2.64 10.30
C ARG A 96 -0.73 2.48 9.83
N ARG A 97 0.13 3.48 10.01
CA ARG A 97 1.55 3.42 9.62
C ARG A 97 2.31 2.36 10.42
N GLU A 98 2.06 2.26 11.72
CA GLU A 98 2.65 1.22 12.58
C GLU A 98 2.21 -0.18 12.16
N ASP A 99 0.91 -0.38 11.92
CA ASP A 99 0.37 -1.65 11.47
C ASP A 99 0.90 -2.07 10.11
N GLU A 100 1.00 -1.14 9.16
CA GLU A 100 1.59 -1.41 7.85
C GLU A 100 3.08 -1.73 7.95
N ALA A 101 3.84 -1.00 8.76
CA ALA A 101 5.26 -1.27 8.99
C ALA A 101 5.47 -2.66 9.59
N ARG A 102 4.65 -3.04 10.58
CA ARG A 102 4.66 -4.38 11.17
C ARG A 102 4.36 -5.47 10.14
N ARG A 103 3.30 -5.31 9.33
CA ARG A 103 2.98 -6.29 8.29
C ARG A 103 4.10 -6.46 7.27
N ARG A 104 4.70 -5.35 6.82
CA ARG A 104 5.84 -5.39 5.87
C ARG A 104 7.06 -6.08 6.49
N GLU A 105 7.33 -5.86 7.76
CA GLU A 105 8.39 -6.55 8.49
C GLU A 105 8.14 -8.06 8.57
N GLU A 106 6.94 -8.46 8.99
CA GLU A 106 6.53 -9.87 9.09
C GLU A 106 6.62 -10.58 7.74
N GLU A 107 6.12 -9.95 6.67
CA GLU A 107 6.23 -10.47 5.30
C GLU A 107 7.69 -10.61 4.86
N ARG A 108 8.54 -9.62 5.17
CA ARG A 108 9.97 -9.68 4.83
C ARG A 108 10.66 -10.84 5.56
N GLN A 109 10.42 -11.00 6.86
CA GLN A 109 11.00 -12.08 7.66
C GLN A 109 10.52 -13.45 7.15
N ARG A 110 9.24 -13.56 6.78
CA ARG A 110 8.70 -14.79 6.19
C ARG A 110 9.40 -15.15 4.88
N LYS A 111 9.58 -14.19 3.95
CA LYS A 111 10.30 -14.44 2.69
C LYS A 111 11.74 -14.88 2.92
N ILE A 112 12.45 -14.25 3.87
CA ILE A 112 13.82 -14.64 4.23
C ILE A 112 13.83 -16.07 4.77
N ALA A 113 12.90 -16.43 5.66
CA ALA A 113 12.79 -17.78 6.21
C ALA A 113 12.49 -18.82 5.13
N ASP A 114 11.55 -18.53 4.21
CA ASP A 114 11.20 -19.41 3.10
C ASP A 114 12.38 -19.61 2.13
N ASN A 115 13.13 -18.55 1.83
CA ASN A 115 14.33 -18.64 1.01
C ASN A 115 15.44 -19.46 1.69
N ARG A 116 15.64 -19.27 3.00
CA ARG A 116 16.60 -20.07 3.78
C ARG A 116 16.23 -21.54 3.80
N LEU A 117 14.95 -21.86 4.00
CA LEU A 117 14.46 -23.23 3.95
C LEU A 117 14.69 -23.87 2.58
N ARG A 118 14.43 -23.12 1.50
CA ARG A 118 14.71 -23.57 0.13
C ARG A 118 16.18 -23.86 -0.09
N ARG A 119 17.07 -22.96 0.37
CA ARG A 119 18.52 -23.16 0.27
C ARG A 119 18.99 -24.38 1.07
N PHE A 120 18.47 -24.56 2.28
CA PHE A 120 18.74 -25.75 3.08
C PHE A 120 18.28 -27.03 2.38
N GLY A 121 17.11 -27.01 1.75
CA GLY A 121 16.62 -28.12 0.92
C GLY A 121 17.57 -28.48 -0.22
N GLN A 122 18.13 -27.48 -0.92
CA GLN A 122 19.13 -27.72 -1.97
C GLN A 122 20.40 -28.41 -1.43
N LEU A 123 20.86 -28.02 -0.24
CA LEU A 123 22.01 -28.67 0.40
C LEU A 123 21.68 -30.12 0.78
N ALA A 124 20.47 -30.38 1.27
CA ALA A 124 20.01 -31.73 1.58
C ALA A 124 19.91 -32.60 0.31
N ASP A 125 19.36 -32.07 -0.79
CA ASP A 125 19.29 -32.76 -2.08
C ASP A 125 20.69 -33.08 -2.63
N GLN A 126 21.63 -32.14 -2.49
CA GLN A 126 23.02 -32.34 -2.88
C GLN A 126 23.68 -33.43 -2.04
N TRP A 127 23.46 -33.43 -0.72
CA TRP A 127 23.97 -34.46 0.18
C TRP A 127 23.42 -35.85 -0.18
N ASP A 128 22.11 -35.96 -0.41
CA ASP A 128 21.48 -37.22 -0.79
C ASP A 128 22.01 -37.75 -2.13
N ARG A 129 22.16 -36.87 -3.13
CA ARG A 129 22.77 -37.23 -4.41
C ARG A 129 24.19 -37.78 -4.25
N ILE A 130 24.98 -37.18 -3.36
CA ILE A 130 26.34 -37.63 -3.06
C ILE A 130 26.34 -38.99 -2.34
N GLY A 131 25.41 -39.19 -1.40
CA GLY A 131 25.19 -40.50 -0.78
C GLY A 131 24.92 -41.60 -1.82
N ARG A 132 24.05 -41.31 -2.79
CA ARG A 132 23.78 -42.22 -3.92
C ARG A 132 25.01 -42.49 -4.79
N MET A 133 25.81 -41.46 -5.08
CA MET A 133 27.07 -41.62 -5.83
C MET A 133 28.10 -42.48 -5.07
N ARG A 134 28.22 -42.29 -3.74
CA ARG A 134 29.09 -43.11 -2.88
C ARG A 134 28.67 -44.57 -2.89
N ALA A 135 27.38 -44.83 -2.70
CA ALA A 135 26.83 -46.18 -2.71
C ALA A 135 27.08 -46.87 -4.07
N PHE A 136 26.78 -46.18 -5.17
CA PHE A 136 27.03 -46.72 -6.51
C PHE A 136 28.51 -47.01 -6.77
N LEU A 137 29.42 -46.11 -6.35
CA LEU A 137 30.85 -46.34 -6.49
C LEU A 137 31.35 -47.52 -5.65
N ALA A 138 30.77 -47.74 -4.47
CA ALA A 138 31.08 -48.92 -3.66
C ALA A 138 30.74 -50.22 -4.40
N GLU A 139 29.58 -50.28 -5.07
CA GLU A 139 29.19 -51.43 -5.91
C GLU A 139 30.16 -51.61 -7.10
N VAL A 140 30.54 -50.51 -7.77
CA VAL A 140 31.49 -50.54 -8.90
C VAL A 140 32.86 -51.09 -8.46
N LYS A 141 33.30 -50.79 -7.25
CA LYS A 141 34.60 -51.27 -6.71
C LYS A 141 34.65 -52.78 -6.50
N VAL A 142 33.50 -53.43 -6.27
CA VAL A 142 33.41 -54.88 -6.02
C VAL A 142 33.37 -55.67 -7.33
N LEU A 143 33.05 -55.02 -8.45
CA LEU A 143 33.08 -55.67 -9.76
C LEU A 143 34.51 -56.13 -10.11
N PRO A 144 34.68 -57.35 -10.64
CA PRO A 144 35.99 -57.87 -10.98
C PRO A 144 36.59 -57.06 -12.14
N TYR A 145 37.80 -56.56 -11.95
CA TYR A 145 38.62 -55.96 -12.99
C TYR A 145 40.07 -56.46 -12.87
N GLY A 146 40.77 -56.54 -14.01
CA GLY A 146 42.18 -56.90 -14.00
C GLY A 146 43.01 -55.83 -13.28
N PRO A 147 44.01 -56.18 -12.46
CA PRO A 147 44.81 -55.21 -11.69
C PRO A 147 45.53 -54.17 -12.58
N ASP A 148 45.80 -54.51 -13.84
CA ASP A 148 46.38 -53.63 -14.85
C ASP A 148 45.34 -53.15 -15.89
N ALA A 149 44.06 -53.17 -15.55
CA ALA A 149 43.02 -52.68 -16.46
C ALA A 149 43.23 -51.19 -16.73
N MET A 150 43.41 -50.85 -18.01
CA MET A 150 43.64 -49.49 -18.49
C MET A 150 42.40 -48.99 -19.23
N VAL A 151 41.98 -47.77 -18.91
CA VAL A 151 40.91 -47.05 -19.61
C VAL A 151 41.46 -45.67 -19.98
N GLU A 152 41.50 -45.37 -21.28
CA GLU A 152 42.04 -44.12 -21.82
C GLU A 152 43.47 -43.80 -21.33
N GLY A 153 44.33 -44.82 -21.26
CA GLY A 153 45.72 -44.64 -20.85
C GLY A 153 45.93 -44.39 -19.35
N ARG A 154 44.88 -44.48 -18.53
CA ARG A 154 44.92 -44.40 -17.06
C ARG A 154 44.48 -45.73 -16.44
N ARG A 155 45.08 -46.13 -15.31
CA ARG A 155 44.64 -47.33 -14.59
C ARG A 155 43.22 -47.14 -14.07
N LEU A 156 42.43 -48.20 -14.10
CA LEU A 156 41.06 -48.16 -13.57
C LEU A 156 41.04 -47.76 -12.07
N ALA A 157 42.04 -48.17 -11.30
CA ALA A 157 42.21 -47.75 -9.91
C ALA A 157 42.37 -46.22 -9.75
N ASP A 158 43.10 -45.56 -10.66
CA ASP A 158 43.28 -44.10 -10.63
C ASP A 158 42.00 -43.37 -11.03
N TRP A 159 41.18 -43.96 -11.91
CA TRP A 159 39.85 -43.46 -12.24
C TRP A 159 38.92 -43.52 -11.03
N ILE A 160 38.92 -44.63 -10.31
CA ILE A 160 38.14 -44.82 -9.08
C ILE A 160 38.56 -43.80 -8.01
N ALA A 161 39.86 -43.67 -7.73
CA ALA A 161 40.38 -42.71 -6.76
C ALA A 161 40.07 -41.25 -7.13
N TRP A 162 40.15 -40.91 -8.42
CA TRP A 162 39.74 -39.60 -8.92
C TRP A 162 38.25 -39.34 -8.70
N LEU A 163 37.38 -40.33 -8.96
CA LEU A 163 35.94 -40.20 -8.75
C LEU A 163 35.60 -39.99 -7.27
N GLU A 164 36.27 -40.72 -6.36
CA GLU A 164 36.12 -40.54 -4.92
C GLU A 164 36.47 -39.12 -4.48
N ALA A 165 37.67 -38.64 -4.86
CA ALA A 165 38.09 -37.29 -4.53
C ALA A 165 37.11 -36.23 -5.06
N ARG A 166 36.52 -36.48 -6.24
CA ARG A 166 35.55 -35.56 -6.86
C ARG A 166 34.19 -35.56 -6.15
N ILE A 167 33.74 -36.73 -5.66
CA ILE A 167 32.51 -36.87 -4.87
C ILE A 167 32.68 -36.16 -3.51
N GLU A 168 33.78 -36.43 -2.81
CA GLU A 168 34.09 -35.82 -1.51
C GLU A 168 34.28 -34.31 -1.60
N ALA A 169 34.81 -33.78 -2.71
CA ALA A 169 34.92 -32.34 -2.93
C ALA A 169 33.57 -31.63 -3.09
N ARG A 170 32.50 -32.36 -3.38
CA ARG A 170 31.15 -31.80 -3.55
C ARG A 170 30.28 -31.98 -2.32
N ASP A 171 30.74 -32.69 -1.28
CA ASP A 171 29.93 -32.95 -0.09
C ASP A 171 29.63 -31.63 0.65
N PRO A 172 28.35 -31.21 0.76
CA PRO A 172 27.99 -29.98 1.46
C PRO A 172 28.35 -30.02 2.96
N LEU A 173 28.52 -31.21 3.55
CA LEU A 173 28.92 -31.37 4.95
C LEU A 173 30.43 -31.21 5.16
N ARG A 174 31.25 -31.22 4.10
CA ARG A 174 32.72 -31.17 4.20
C ARG A 174 33.22 -29.89 4.86
N ALA A 175 32.52 -28.77 4.67
CA ALA A 175 32.88 -27.48 5.27
C ALA A 175 32.42 -27.35 6.74
N GLY A 176 31.67 -28.34 7.26
CA GLY A 176 31.13 -28.36 8.61
C GLY A 176 29.81 -27.58 8.77
N SER A 177 29.13 -27.81 9.88
CA SER A 177 27.81 -27.23 10.17
C SER A 177 27.83 -25.70 10.20
N ARG A 178 28.89 -25.09 10.73
CA ARG A 178 29.04 -23.63 10.78
C ARG A 178 28.97 -22.99 9.40
N ALA A 179 29.72 -23.52 8.43
CA ALA A 179 29.74 -22.98 7.07
C ALA A 179 28.36 -23.08 6.39
N ILE A 180 27.59 -24.13 6.68
CA ILE A 180 26.21 -24.30 6.20
C ILE A 180 25.31 -23.18 6.74
N PHE A 181 25.35 -22.92 8.05
CA PHE A 181 24.52 -21.88 8.65
C PHE A 181 25.00 -20.46 8.28
N GLU A 182 26.30 -20.27 8.00
CA GLU A 182 26.82 -19.04 7.42
C GLU A 182 26.27 -18.82 6.00
N ASP A 183 26.25 -19.85 5.14
CA ASP A 183 25.62 -19.79 3.81
C ASP A 183 24.13 -19.41 3.92
N LEU A 184 23.39 -20.04 4.83
CA LEU A 184 21.98 -19.68 5.10
C LEU A 184 21.82 -18.25 5.64
N ALA A 185 22.78 -17.74 6.42
CA ALA A 185 22.72 -16.38 6.94
C ALA A 185 22.86 -15.34 5.83
N THR A 186 23.59 -15.64 4.74
CA THR A 186 23.73 -14.76 3.58
C THR A 186 22.46 -14.64 2.72
N VAL A 187 21.50 -15.57 2.89
CA VAL A 187 20.23 -15.56 2.15
C VAL A 187 19.37 -14.38 2.59
N THR A 188 18.94 -13.58 1.61
CA THR A 188 18.12 -12.37 1.78
C THR A 188 16.72 -12.55 1.18
N GLU A 189 15.89 -11.50 1.23
CA GLU A 189 14.56 -11.49 0.61
C GLU A 189 14.63 -11.71 -0.92
N TRP A 190 15.65 -11.16 -1.56
CA TRP A 190 15.85 -11.19 -3.02
C TRP A 190 16.89 -12.23 -3.43
N TRP A 191 16.92 -13.34 -2.70
CA TRP A 191 17.84 -14.42 -2.99
C TRP A 191 17.41 -15.14 -4.28
N HIS A 192 18.22 -14.97 -5.33
CA HIS A 192 18.13 -15.74 -6.56
C HIS A 192 19.26 -16.76 -6.58
N GLN A 193 18.95 -17.96 -7.08
CA GLN A 193 19.92 -19.02 -7.21
C GLN A 193 21.05 -18.58 -8.17
N PRO A 194 22.33 -18.69 -7.77
CA PRO A 194 23.45 -18.51 -8.68
C PRO A 194 23.60 -19.69 -9.67
#